data_AF-S7KHL7-F1
#
_entry.id   AF-S7KHL7-F1
#
_cell.length_a   1.000
_cell.length_b   1.000
_cell.length_c   1.000
_cell.angle_alpha   90.00
_cell.angle_beta   90.00
_cell.angle_gamma   90.00
#
_symmetry.space_group_name_H-M   'P 1'
#
loop_
_entity.id
_entity.type
_entity.pdbx_description
1 polymer ?
#
loop_
_entity_poly.entity_id
_entity_poly.type
_entity_poly.pdbx_seq_one_letter_code
_entity_poly.pdbx_strand_id
1 'polypeptide(L)'
;MKKSLYSVCLGLFSLTIPATVLGAASNNRGTLGVVNLKKCLEESQMGKKEMEELEVMKREFSKNVEKMEEELSSLYNKLQDEDYMESLSSSASEELRKKFEELSAEYQALQSQYYQTMNQSNMKRLQKLIQEVKKAAEVVREKEGLQAILNEEIVLSIAPDSDKTSEIIKILDDSFKNS
;
A
#
# COMPACT_ATOMS: atom_id res chain seq x y z
N MET A 1 97.42 28.60 40.81
CA MET A 1 96.69 29.90 40.69
C MET A 1 95.41 29.65 39.89
N LYS A 2 94.22 29.92 40.49
CA LYS A 2 92.96 30.48 39.90
C LYS A 2 92.62 30.05 38.44
N LYS A 3 91.47 29.47 38.03
CA LYS A 3 90.03 29.56 38.43
C LYS A 3 89.16 28.60 37.56
N SER A 4 88.00 28.19 38.10
CA SER A 4 86.65 27.98 37.46
C SER A 4 86.46 26.86 36.41
N LEU A 5 85.71 25.79 36.72
CA LEU A 5 84.25 25.57 36.47
C LEU A 5 83.81 25.83 35.01
N TYR A 6 83.30 24.79 34.32
CA TYR A 6 81.87 24.68 33.94
C TYR A 6 81.53 23.24 33.49
N SER A 7 80.53 22.68 34.16
CA SER A 7 79.83 21.44 33.87
C SER A 7 78.60 21.76 33.02
N VAL A 8 78.37 21.06 31.90
CA VAL A 8 77.04 20.96 31.28
C VAL A 8 76.90 19.57 30.64
N CYS A 9 76.19 18.69 31.35
CA CYS A 9 75.57 17.49 30.80
C CYS A 9 74.52 17.89 29.75
N LEU A 10 74.73 17.53 28.49
CA LEU A 10 73.72 17.66 27.44
C LEU A 10 72.77 16.46 27.54
N GLY A 11 71.70 16.63 28.33
CA GLY A 11 70.65 15.64 28.50
C GLY A 11 69.78 15.52 27.25
N LEU A 12 69.67 14.28 26.74
CA LEU A 12 68.60 13.83 25.85
C LEU A 12 67.24 14.13 26.49
N PHE A 13 66.45 15.01 25.87
CA PHE A 13 65.03 15.16 26.18
C PHE A 13 64.24 14.71 24.96
N SER A 14 63.97 13.41 24.87
CA SER A 14 63.06 12.84 23.88
C SER A 14 61.64 13.27 24.24
N LEU A 15 61.12 14.25 23.51
CA LEU A 15 59.76 14.74 23.61
C LEU A 15 58.81 13.65 23.08
N THR A 16 58.29 12.79 23.97
CA THR A 16 57.21 11.87 23.64
C THR A 16 55.92 12.68 23.52
N ILE A 17 55.53 12.97 22.27
CA ILE A 17 54.22 13.53 21.96
C ILE A 17 53.21 12.39 22.17
N PRO A 18 52.25 12.48 23.12
CA PRO A 18 51.15 11.54 23.14
C PRO A 18 50.33 11.77 21.86
N ALA A 19 50.37 10.77 20.97
CA ALA A 19 49.46 10.72 19.83
C ALA A 19 48.04 10.65 20.38
N THR A 20 47.36 11.78 20.39
CA THR A 20 45.92 11.85 20.57
C THR A 20 45.31 11.12 19.39
N VAL A 21 44.92 9.87 19.64
CA VAL A 21 44.06 9.11 18.74
C VAL A 21 42.74 9.88 18.71
N LEU A 22 42.59 10.78 17.74
CA LEU A 22 41.29 11.27 17.32
C LEU A 22 40.55 10.02 16.87
N GLY A 23 39.78 9.44 17.80
CA GLY A 23 38.76 8.47 17.46
C GLY A 23 37.90 9.16 16.42
N ALA A 24 38.05 8.74 15.16
CA ALA A 24 37.05 9.02 14.16
C ALA A 24 35.77 8.40 14.72
N ALA A 25 34.95 9.23 15.38
CA ALA A 25 33.55 8.93 15.52
C ALA A 25 33.11 8.68 14.08
N SER A 26 32.93 7.41 13.73
CA SER A 26 32.24 7.05 12.51
C SER A 26 30.90 7.75 12.65
N ASN A 27 30.76 8.88 11.96
CA ASN A 27 29.48 9.47 11.65
C ASN A 27 28.80 8.44 10.77
N ASN A 28 28.30 7.37 11.39
CA ASN A 28 27.37 6.43 10.81
C ASN A 28 26.05 7.18 10.76
N ARG A 29 26.03 8.23 9.94
CA ARG A 29 24.82 8.88 9.46
C ARG A 29 24.19 7.83 8.57
N GLY A 30 23.50 6.88 9.21
CA GLY A 30 22.79 5.82 8.51
C GLY A 30 21.91 6.48 7.47
N THR A 31 22.04 6.04 6.24
CA THR A 31 21.24 6.58 5.14
C THR A 31 19.77 6.21 5.38
N LEU A 32 18.88 7.11 4.98
CA LEU A 32 17.45 6.85 4.99
C LEU A 32 17.07 6.25 3.64
N GLY A 33 16.21 5.23 3.67
CA GLY A 33 15.53 4.75 2.48
C GLY A 33 14.12 5.32 2.37
N VAL A 34 13.53 5.21 1.20
CA VAL A 34 12.13 5.54 0.92
C VAL A 34 11.47 4.41 0.14
N VAL A 35 10.19 4.17 0.41
CA VAL A 35 9.37 3.19 -0.29
C VAL A 35 8.10 3.84 -0.84
N ASN A 36 7.80 3.52 -2.10
CA ASN A 36 6.54 3.89 -2.72
C ASN A 36 5.50 2.77 -2.54
N LEU A 37 4.55 2.97 -1.61
CA LEU A 37 3.50 1.98 -1.36
C LEU A 37 2.60 1.73 -2.58
N LYS A 38 2.34 2.76 -3.40
CA LYS A 38 1.53 2.65 -4.62
C LYS A 38 2.23 1.75 -5.65
N LYS A 39 3.52 1.93 -5.90
CA LYS A 39 4.30 1.04 -6.78
C LYS A 39 4.37 -0.38 -6.21
N CYS A 40 4.51 -0.55 -4.89
CA CYS A 40 4.43 -1.89 -4.30
C CYS A 40 3.08 -2.58 -4.60
N LEU A 41 1.96 -1.84 -4.54
CA LEU A 41 0.65 -2.35 -4.93
C LEU A 41 0.54 -2.65 -6.43
N GLU A 42 1.07 -1.78 -7.29
CA GLU A 42 0.89 -1.88 -8.75
C GLU A 42 1.83 -2.91 -9.40
N GLU A 43 3.05 -3.05 -8.86
CA GLU A 43 4.13 -3.77 -9.53
C GLU A 43 4.40 -5.15 -8.93
N SER A 44 4.14 -5.36 -7.63
CA SER A 44 4.35 -6.66 -6.98
C SER A 44 3.36 -7.72 -7.46
N GLN A 45 3.77 -8.99 -7.42
CA GLN A 45 2.92 -10.12 -7.77
C GLN A 45 1.69 -10.22 -6.86
N MET A 46 1.88 -10.00 -5.56
CA MET A 46 0.78 -9.94 -4.61
C MET A 46 -0.21 -8.84 -5.00
N GLY A 47 0.26 -7.61 -5.22
CA GLY A 47 -0.60 -6.49 -5.58
C GLY A 47 -1.34 -6.69 -6.92
N LYS A 48 -0.69 -7.28 -7.93
CA LYS A 48 -1.33 -7.68 -9.19
C LYS A 48 -2.44 -8.71 -8.99
N LYS A 49 -2.21 -9.73 -8.16
CA LYS A 49 -3.24 -10.72 -7.82
C LYS A 49 -4.44 -10.07 -7.11
N GLU A 50 -4.18 -9.15 -6.19
CA GLU A 50 -5.23 -8.41 -5.50
C GLU A 50 -6.08 -7.58 -6.48
N MET A 51 -5.45 -6.94 -7.48
CA MET A 51 -6.17 -6.23 -8.55
C MET A 51 -7.00 -7.18 -9.44
N GLU A 52 -6.47 -8.36 -9.76
CA GLU A 52 -7.22 -9.38 -10.53
C GLU A 52 -8.46 -9.85 -9.78
N GLU A 53 -8.35 -10.09 -8.47
CA GLU A 53 -9.48 -10.49 -7.63
C GLU A 53 -10.57 -9.40 -7.54
N LEU A 54 -10.18 -8.12 -7.52
CA LEU A 54 -11.14 -7.00 -7.57
C LEU A 54 -11.87 -6.94 -8.91
N GLU A 55 -11.18 -7.18 -10.02
CA GLU A 55 -11.80 -7.24 -11.34
C GLU A 55 -12.75 -8.44 -11.48
N VAL A 56 -12.42 -9.60 -10.89
CA VAL A 56 -13.33 -10.74 -10.80
C VAL A 56 -14.60 -10.34 -10.04
N MET A 57 -14.46 -9.75 -8.85
CA MET A 57 -15.61 -9.33 -8.02
C MET A 57 -16.50 -8.32 -8.75
N LYS A 58 -15.90 -7.36 -9.47
CA LYS A 58 -16.61 -6.38 -10.29
C LYS A 58 -17.38 -7.04 -11.43
N ARG A 59 -16.79 -8.01 -12.13
CA ARG A 59 -17.47 -8.75 -13.20
C ARG A 59 -18.64 -9.57 -12.68
N GLU A 60 -18.47 -10.25 -11.56
CA GLU A 60 -19.56 -11.03 -10.93
C GLU A 60 -20.73 -10.13 -10.53
N PHE A 61 -20.45 -8.99 -9.92
CA PHE A 61 -21.47 -8.00 -9.59
C PHE A 61 -22.20 -7.48 -10.84
N SER A 62 -21.43 -7.07 -11.86
CA SER A 62 -22.00 -6.53 -13.11
C SER A 62 -22.93 -7.55 -13.77
N LYS A 63 -22.53 -8.83 -13.82
CA LYS A 63 -23.33 -9.92 -14.39
C LYS A 63 -24.66 -10.15 -13.64
N ASN A 64 -24.65 -10.01 -12.32
CA ASN A 64 -25.86 -10.18 -11.51
C ASN A 64 -26.82 -9.00 -11.64
N VAL A 65 -26.27 -7.79 -11.78
CA VAL A 65 -27.02 -6.55 -11.82
C VAL A 65 -27.62 -6.26 -13.21
N GLU A 66 -26.92 -6.58 -14.30
CA GLU A 66 -27.35 -6.27 -15.67
C GLU A 66 -28.78 -6.77 -15.97
N LYS A 67 -29.09 -8.01 -15.61
CA LYS A 67 -30.43 -8.59 -15.81
C LYS A 67 -31.51 -7.90 -14.98
N MET A 68 -31.17 -7.52 -13.74
CA MET A 68 -32.10 -6.83 -12.85
C MET A 68 -32.40 -5.42 -13.37
N GLU A 69 -31.40 -4.74 -13.94
CA GLU A 69 -31.56 -3.41 -14.55
C GLU A 69 -32.44 -3.46 -15.79
N GLU A 70 -32.22 -4.43 -16.68
CA GLU A 70 -33.07 -4.65 -17.85
C GLU A 70 -34.53 -4.92 -17.44
N GLU A 71 -34.74 -5.78 -16.44
CA GLU A 71 -36.07 -6.12 -15.96
C GLU A 71 -36.74 -4.94 -15.22
N LEU A 72 -36.01 -4.20 -14.38
CA LEU A 72 -36.49 -2.97 -13.75
C LEU A 72 -36.90 -1.92 -14.78
N SER A 73 -36.08 -1.71 -15.81
CA SER A 73 -36.38 -0.78 -16.90
C SER A 73 -37.64 -1.20 -17.66
N SER A 74 -37.77 -2.50 -17.98
CA SER A 74 -38.94 -3.05 -18.64
C SER A 74 -40.22 -2.90 -17.80
N LEU A 75 -40.16 -3.21 -16.51
CA LEU A 75 -41.28 -3.04 -15.58
C LEU A 75 -41.65 -1.57 -15.41
N TYR A 76 -40.65 -0.69 -15.28
CA TYR A 76 -40.86 0.76 -15.20
C TYR A 76 -41.59 1.30 -16.43
N ASN A 77 -41.15 0.92 -17.63
CA ASN A 77 -41.77 1.35 -18.87
C ASN A 77 -43.23 0.89 -18.97
N LYS A 78 -43.53 -0.35 -18.56
CA LYS A 78 -44.91 -0.86 -18.51
C LYS A 78 -45.79 -0.12 -17.50
N LEU A 79 -45.22 0.23 -16.34
CA LEU A 79 -45.95 0.98 -15.30
C LEU A 79 -46.24 2.43 -15.72
N GLN A 80 -45.44 3.00 -16.63
CA GLN A 80 -45.61 4.34 -17.17
C GLN A 80 -46.52 4.39 -18.42
N ASP A 81 -46.79 3.25 -19.03
CA ASP A 81 -47.68 3.13 -20.18
C ASP A 81 -49.14 3.08 -19.69
N GLU A 82 -49.84 4.21 -19.75
CA GLU A 82 -51.22 4.35 -19.29
C GLU A 82 -52.18 3.41 -20.03
N ASP A 83 -52.06 3.30 -21.36
CA ASP A 83 -52.90 2.43 -22.20
C ASP A 83 -52.72 0.95 -21.82
N TYR A 84 -51.48 0.53 -21.59
CA TYR A 84 -51.18 -0.81 -21.10
C TYR A 84 -51.79 -1.04 -19.72
N MET A 85 -51.60 -0.11 -18.78
CA MET A 85 -52.08 -0.25 -17.40
C MET A 85 -53.62 -0.26 -17.30
N GLU A 86 -54.32 0.51 -18.13
CA GLU A 86 -55.79 0.50 -18.21
C GLU A 86 -56.34 -0.79 -18.82
N SER A 87 -55.57 -1.48 -19.67
CA SER A 87 -55.95 -2.76 -20.27
C SER A 87 -55.87 -3.94 -19.29
N LEU A 88 -55.17 -3.80 -18.15
CA LEU A 88 -54.98 -4.84 -17.16
C LEU A 88 -56.15 -4.95 -16.18
N SER A 89 -56.35 -6.16 -15.62
CA SER A 89 -57.20 -6.30 -14.43
C SER A 89 -56.54 -5.66 -13.21
N SER A 90 -57.33 -5.31 -12.18
CA SER A 90 -56.81 -4.77 -10.92
C SER A 90 -55.75 -5.68 -10.29
N SER A 91 -55.96 -7.01 -10.33
CA SER A 91 -54.99 -7.98 -9.79
C SER A 91 -53.69 -8.02 -10.58
N ALA A 92 -53.74 -7.92 -11.91
CA ALA A 92 -52.54 -7.93 -12.76
C ALA A 92 -51.73 -6.63 -12.62
N SER A 93 -52.42 -5.49 -12.48
CA SER A 93 -51.79 -4.19 -12.17
C SER A 93 -51.09 -4.19 -10.81
N GLU A 94 -51.73 -4.77 -9.79
CA GLU A 94 -51.15 -4.91 -8.44
C GLU A 94 -49.93 -5.85 -8.45
N GLU A 95 -50.00 -6.98 -9.16
CA GLU A 95 -48.87 -7.90 -9.32
C GLU A 95 -47.66 -7.24 -9.99
N LEU A 96 -47.90 -6.42 -11.03
CA LEU A 96 -46.83 -5.69 -11.73
C LEU A 96 -46.13 -4.67 -10.82
N ARG A 97 -46.91 -3.91 -10.04
CA ARG A 97 -46.38 -2.96 -9.04
C ARG A 97 -45.56 -3.67 -7.97
N LYS A 98 -46.11 -4.75 -7.42
CA LYS A 98 -45.44 -5.57 -6.41
C LYS A 98 -44.12 -6.13 -6.95
N LYS A 99 -44.12 -6.66 -8.17
CA LYS A 99 -42.91 -7.19 -8.80
C LYS A 99 -41.83 -6.11 -8.97
N PHE A 100 -42.22 -4.90 -9.37
CA PHE A 100 -41.30 -3.77 -9.46
C PHE A 100 -40.73 -3.38 -8.09
N GLU A 101 -41.57 -3.30 -7.05
CA GLU A 101 -41.15 -3.00 -5.68
C GLU A 101 -40.17 -4.04 -5.13
N GLU A 102 -40.48 -5.33 -5.28
CA GLU A 102 -39.64 -6.45 -4.85
C GLU A 102 -38.28 -6.43 -5.56
N LEU A 103 -38.28 -6.32 -6.89
CA LEU A 103 -37.04 -6.29 -7.67
C LEU A 103 -36.21 -5.03 -7.37
N SER A 104 -36.85 -3.89 -7.15
CA SER A 104 -36.16 -2.65 -6.77
C SER A 104 -35.51 -2.76 -5.40
N ALA A 105 -36.20 -3.39 -4.43
CA ALA A 105 -35.64 -3.64 -3.10
C ALA A 105 -34.46 -4.61 -3.15
N GLU A 106 -34.58 -5.69 -3.94
CA GLU A 106 -33.51 -6.66 -4.14
C GLU A 106 -32.28 -6.00 -4.80
N TYR A 107 -32.50 -5.18 -5.83
CA TYR A 107 -31.44 -4.44 -6.51
C TYR A 107 -30.69 -3.51 -5.55
N GLN A 108 -31.41 -2.72 -4.76
CA GLN A 108 -30.82 -1.82 -3.76
C GLN A 108 -30.03 -2.60 -2.68
N ALA A 109 -30.58 -3.71 -2.20
CA ALA A 109 -29.91 -4.58 -1.23
C ALA A 109 -28.61 -5.15 -1.79
N LEU A 110 -28.63 -5.64 -3.03
CA LEU A 110 -27.47 -6.18 -3.72
C LEU A 110 -26.38 -5.12 -3.92
N GLN A 111 -26.74 -3.91 -4.35
CA GLN A 111 -25.81 -2.79 -4.45
C GLN A 111 -25.16 -2.48 -3.11
N SER A 112 -25.96 -2.33 -2.06
CA SER A 112 -25.47 -2.02 -0.71
C SER A 112 -24.51 -3.10 -0.21
N GLN A 113 -24.86 -4.37 -0.39
CA GLN A 113 -24.02 -5.50 -0.03
C GLN A 113 -22.70 -5.49 -0.81
N TYR A 114 -22.73 -5.20 -2.10
CA TYR A 114 -21.53 -5.08 -2.93
C TYR A 114 -20.61 -3.98 -2.42
N TYR A 115 -21.13 -2.76 -2.20
CA TYR A 115 -20.33 -1.65 -1.67
C TYR A 115 -19.73 -1.95 -0.30
N GLN A 116 -20.50 -2.55 0.60
CA GLN A 116 -20.01 -2.94 1.93
C GLN A 116 -18.89 -3.99 1.81
N THR A 117 -19.11 -5.02 1.00
CA THR A 117 -18.14 -6.11 0.79
C THR A 117 -16.87 -5.57 0.16
N MET A 118 -16.99 -4.72 -0.86
CA MET A 118 -15.87 -4.09 -1.56
C MET A 118 -15.05 -3.22 -0.60
N ASN A 119 -15.70 -2.38 0.20
CA ASN A 119 -15.01 -1.52 1.16
C ASN A 119 -14.27 -2.35 2.23
N GLN A 120 -14.92 -3.37 2.80
CA GLN A 120 -14.29 -4.26 3.77
C GLN A 120 -13.11 -5.03 3.16
N SER A 121 -13.27 -5.52 1.93
CA SER A 121 -12.23 -6.22 1.19
C SER A 121 -11.03 -5.29 0.96
N ASN A 122 -11.26 -4.10 0.41
CA ASN A 122 -10.21 -3.10 0.16
C ASN A 122 -9.42 -2.75 1.41
N MET A 123 -10.09 -2.54 2.54
CA MET A 123 -9.40 -2.26 3.82
C MET A 123 -8.52 -3.42 4.28
N LYS A 124 -9.03 -4.66 4.24
CA LYS A 124 -8.25 -5.85 4.63
C LYS A 124 -7.05 -6.08 3.72
N ARG A 125 -7.25 -5.93 2.40
CA ARG A 125 -6.19 -6.09 1.38
C ARG A 125 -5.10 -5.04 1.54
N LEU A 126 -5.48 -3.77 1.72
CA LEU A 126 -4.53 -2.68 1.97
C LEU A 126 -3.74 -2.88 3.27
N GLN A 127 -4.40 -3.29 4.36
CA GLN A 127 -3.72 -3.59 5.62
C GLN A 127 -2.71 -4.74 5.44
N LYS A 128 -3.09 -5.80 4.73
CA LYS A 128 -2.19 -6.92 4.43
C LYS A 128 -0.98 -6.45 3.61
N LEU A 129 -1.20 -5.68 2.54
CA LEU A 129 -0.12 -5.09 1.75
C LEU A 129 0.84 -4.28 2.63
N ILE A 130 0.33 -3.37 3.46
CA ILE A 130 1.15 -2.54 4.35
C ILE A 130 1.99 -3.42 5.30
N GLN A 131 1.42 -4.50 5.84
CA GLN A 131 2.16 -5.41 6.73
C GLN A 131 3.27 -6.15 5.99
N GLU A 132 3.01 -6.66 4.78
CA GLU A 132 4.04 -7.33 3.99
C GLU A 132 5.14 -6.35 3.53
N VAL A 133 4.76 -5.13 3.13
CA VAL A 133 5.74 -4.08 2.79
C VAL A 133 6.60 -3.73 4.01
N LYS A 134 6.03 -3.63 5.21
CA LYS A 134 6.79 -3.38 6.44
C LYS A 134 7.83 -4.47 6.70
N LYS A 135 7.46 -5.74 6.54
CA LYS A 135 8.38 -6.88 6.69
C LYS A 135 9.50 -6.83 5.65
N ALA A 136 9.15 -6.60 4.39
CA ALA A 136 10.13 -6.50 3.31
C ALA A 136 11.07 -5.29 3.49
N ALA A 137 10.53 -4.14 3.89
CA ALA A 137 11.29 -2.93 4.19
C ALA A 137 12.29 -3.17 5.34
N GLU A 138 11.90 -3.91 6.38
CA GLU A 138 12.81 -4.24 7.49
C GLU A 138 13.99 -5.08 7.01
N VAL A 139 13.76 -6.07 6.15
CA VAL A 139 14.84 -6.88 5.56
C VAL A 139 15.79 -6.02 4.72
N VAL A 140 15.27 -5.10 3.90
CA VAL A 140 16.12 -4.16 3.14
C VAL A 140 16.91 -3.25 4.08
N ARG A 141 16.25 -2.71 5.11
CA ARG A 141 16.84 -1.80 6.09
C ARG A 141 18.04 -2.45 6.77
N GLU A 142 17.89 -3.68 7.26
CA GLU A 142 18.98 -4.42 7.91
C GLU A 142 20.11 -4.76 6.93
N LYS A 143 19.76 -5.26 5.74
CA LYS A 143 20.74 -5.68 4.72
C LYS A 143 21.62 -4.54 4.23
N GLU A 144 21.06 -3.35 4.10
CA GLU A 144 21.76 -2.16 3.58
C GLU A 144 22.28 -1.24 4.69
N GLY A 145 22.05 -1.56 5.96
CA GLY A 145 22.49 -0.74 7.09
C GLY A 145 21.79 0.62 7.17
N LEU A 146 20.54 0.69 6.72
CA LEU A 146 19.74 1.91 6.73
C LEU A 146 19.21 2.22 8.13
N GLN A 147 19.07 3.50 8.45
CA GLN A 147 18.51 3.91 9.75
C GLN A 147 16.99 3.76 9.79
N ALA A 148 16.31 4.08 8.69
CA ALA A 148 14.88 3.90 8.52
C ALA A 148 14.53 3.84 7.04
N ILE A 149 13.35 3.29 6.74
CA ILE A 149 12.69 3.43 5.43
C ILE A 149 11.38 4.20 5.66
N LEU A 150 11.20 5.30 4.94
CA LEU A 150 10.04 6.17 5.04
C LEU A 150 9.07 5.91 3.90
N ASN A 151 7.77 6.15 4.12
CA ASN A 151 6.80 6.17 3.03
C ASN A 151 7.07 7.41 2.16
N GLU A 152 7.13 7.25 0.83
CA GLU A 152 7.32 8.36 -0.11
C GLU A 152 6.26 9.46 0.05
N GLU A 153 5.02 9.12 0.43
CA GLU A 153 3.93 10.10 0.58
C GLU A 153 4.21 11.18 1.65
N ILE A 154 5.11 10.92 2.60
CA ILE A 154 5.50 11.89 3.64
C ILE A 154 6.83 12.59 3.34
N VAL A 155 7.47 12.27 2.22
CA VAL A 155 8.80 12.78 1.85
C VAL A 155 8.68 13.75 0.68
N LEU A 156 9.18 14.98 0.86
CA LEU A 156 9.07 16.04 -0.15
C LEU A 156 10.11 15.93 -1.27
N SER A 157 11.27 15.33 -0.99
CA SER A 157 12.37 15.15 -1.95
C SER A 157 13.27 14.02 -1.48
N ILE A 158 13.73 13.20 -2.42
CA ILE A 158 14.67 12.10 -2.17
C ILE A 158 15.82 12.13 -3.17
N ALA A 159 16.99 11.65 -2.76
CA ALA A 159 18.03 11.30 -3.71
C ALA A 159 17.63 9.99 -4.42
N PRO A 160 17.94 9.81 -5.72
CA PRO A 160 17.52 8.62 -6.47
C PRO A 160 17.98 7.28 -5.87
N ASP A 161 19.13 7.28 -5.21
CA ASP A 161 19.72 6.11 -4.52
C ASP A 161 19.03 5.77 -3.19
N SER A 162 18.18 6.68 -2.69
CA SER A 162 17.39 6.48 -1.47
C SER A 162 16.06 5.76 -1.74
N ASP A 163 15.60 5.65 -2.99
CA ASP A 163 14.44 4.83 -3.34
C ASP A 163 14.80 3.34 -3.23
N LYS A 164 14.07 2.61 -2.38
CA LYS A 164 14.23 1.18 -2.11
C LYS A 164 13.05 0.35 -2.56
N THR A 165 12.17 0.94 -3.36
CA THR A 165 10.92 0.32 -3.79
C THR A 165 11.16 -0.98 -4.55
N SER A 166 12.13 -1.01 -5.48
CA SER A 166 12.42 -2.20 -6.29
C SER A 166 12.98 -3.35 -5.45
N GLU A 167 13.85 -3.07 -4.49
CA GLU A 167 14.41 -4.05 -3.56
C GLU A 167 13.31 -4.64 -2.66
N ILE A 168 12.40 -3.80 -2.19
CA ILE A 168 11.25 -4.21 -1.39
C ILE A 168 10.30 -5.09 -2.21
N ILE A 169 9.95 -4.68 -3.44
CA ILE A 169 9.10 -5.48 -4.35
C ILE A 169 9.71 -6.87 -4.58
N LYS A 170 11.03 -6.95 -4.76
CA LYS A 170 11.69 -8.24 -4.93
C LYS A 170 11.47 -9.17 -3.73
N ILE A 171 11.57 -8.65 -2.51
CA ILE A 171 11.34 -9.44 -1.29
C ILE A 171 9.86 -9.81 -1.13
N LEU A 172 8.94 -8.92 -1.51
CA LEU A 172 7.51 -9.22 -1.55
C LEU A 172 7.20 -10.38 -2.50
N ASP A 173 7.74 -10.34 -3.72
CA ASP A 173 7.53 -11.36 -4.74
C ASP A 173 8.14 -12.70 -4.32
N ASP A 174 9.31 -12.70 -3.70
CA ASP A 174 9.92 -13.92 -3.19
C ASP A 174 9.15 -14.50 -2.00
N SER A 175 8.58 -13.65 -1.13
CA SER A 175 7.71 -14.09 -0.04
C SER A 175 6.39 -14.67 -0.58
N PHE A 176 5.84 -14.07 -1.64
CA PHE A 176 4.60 -14.50 -2.28
C PHE A 176 4.72 -15.86 -2.98
N LYS A 177 5.87 -16.18 -3.58
CA LYS A 177 6.10 -17.51 -4.19
C LYS A 177 6.20 -18.65 -3.17
N ASN A 178 6.56 -18.32 -1.94
CA ASN A 178 6.82 -19.28 -0.86
C ASN A 178 5.64 -19.41 0.13
N SER A 179 4.52 -18.72 -0.13
CA SER A 179 3.29 -18.77 0.67
C SER A 179 2.19 -19.56 -0.01
#